data_AF-A0A524P9V8-F1
#
_entry.id   AF-A0A524P9V8-F1
#
_cell.length_a   1.000
_cell.length_b   1.000
_cell.length_c   1.000
_cell.angle_alpha   90.00
_cell.angle_beta   90.00
_cell.angle_gamma   90.00
#
_symmetry.space_group_name_H-M   'P 1'
#
loop_
_entity.id
_entity.type
_entity.pdbx_description
1 polymer ?
#
loop_
_entity_poly.entity_id
_entity_poly.type
_entity_poly.pdbx_seq_one_letter_code
_entity_poly.pdbx_strand_id
1 'polypeptide(L)'
;FLTLGFKASLVTLVYSLPIIVVSIPFGILSSVIDSQSAEGAIVFMSICFSCFTILYGLILAFIYPAAMGILAATDDLGAALNPSRIFGLVRKTPNAYILTFLATMGAGFLASMGVLMCFVGVLFTSAYAYAVYGHLYGQSYLDASA
;
A
#
# COMPACT_ATOMS: atom_id res chain seq x y z
N PHE A 1 11.20 -19.41 -2.66
CA PHE A 1 10.84 -18.28 -1.75
C PHE A 1 11.50 -16.97 -2.15
N LEU A 2 12.83 -16.92 -2.39
CA LEU A 2 13.50 -15.66 -2.75
C LEU A 2 12.99 -15.03 -4.06
N THR A 3 12.65 -15.85 -5.06
CA THR A 3 12.06 -15.41 -6.33
C THR A 3 10.66 -14.82 -6.17
N LEU A 4 9.80 -15.42 -5.34
CA LEU A 4 8.47 -14.89 -4.99
C LEU A 4 8.58 -13.58 -4.20
N GLY A 5 9.51 -13.50 -3.25
CA GLY A 5 9.79 -12.26 -2.51
C GLY A 5 10.26 -11.14 -3.43
N PHE A 6 11.17 -11.45 -4.35
CA PHE A 6 11.63 -10.48 -5.36
C PHE A 6 10.49 -10.01 -6.27
N LYS A 7 9.63 -10.91 -6.75
CA LYS A 7 8.44 -10.55 -7.52
C LYS A 7 7.49 -9.67 -6.70
N ALA A 8 7.26 -9.98 -5.42
CA ALA A 8 6.44 -9.17 -4.53
C ALA A 8 7.02 -7.75 -4.34
N SER A 9 8.34 -7.63 -4.22
CA SER A 9 9.03 -6.33 -4.20
C SER A 9 8.90 -5.56 -5.52
N LEU A 10 8.87 -6.25 -6.66
CA LEU A 10 8.60 -5.58 -7.94
C LEU A 10 7.15 -5.08 -8.02
N VAL A 11 6.19 -5.85 -7.52
CA VAL A 11 4.78 -5.40 -7.44
C VAL A 11 4.66 -4.14 -6.58
N THR A 12 5.27 -4.11 -5.39
CA THR A 12 5.28 -2.89 -4.54
C THR A 12 5.97 -1.72 -5.21
N LEU A 13 7.06 -1.96 -5.93
CA LEU A 13 7.75 -0.93 -6.70
C LEU A 13 6.85 -0.35 -7.81
N VAL A 14 6.18 -1.20 -8.58
CA VAL A 14 5.30 -0.77 -9.68
C VAL A 14 4.09 -0.01 -9.15
N TYR A 15 3.51 -0.43 -8.02
CA TYR A 15 2.39 0.29 -7.41
C TYR A 15 2.81 1.57 -6.68
N SER A 16 4.07 1.69 -6.26
CA SER A 16 4.60 2.93 -5.64
C SER A 16 5.10 3.96 -6.67
N LEU A 17 5.36 3.55 -7.92
CA LEU A 17 5.79 4.44 -9.01
C LEU A 17 4.96 5.73 -9.13
N PRO A 18 3.62 5.71 -9.10
CA PRO A 18 2.82 6.93 -9.21
C PRO A 18 3.07 7.91 -8.06
N ILE A 19 3.30 7.41 -6.84
CA ILE A 19 3.64 8.26 -5.68
C ILE A 19 5.04 8.86 -5.88
N ILE A 20 5.99 8.07 -6.35
CA ILE A 20 7.38 8.50 -6.59
C ILE A 20 7.43 9.57 -7.69
N VAL A 21 6.70 9.38 -8.79
CA VAL A 21 6.66 10.33 -9.91
C VAL A 21 6.07 11.68 -9.47
N VAL A 22 5.06 11.67 -8.59
CA VAL A 22 4.43 12.90 -8.08
C VAL A 22 5.26 13.54 -6.96
N SER A 23 6.05 12.78 -6.19
CA SER A 23 6.86 13.32 -5.09
C SER A 23 8.13 14.04 -5.55
N ILE A 24 8.73 13.63 -6.67
CA ILE A 24 9.93 14.28 -7.25
C ILE A 24 9.71 15.78 -7.53
N PRO A 25 8.69 16.21 -8.29
CA PRO A 25 8.48 17.64 -8.57
C PRO A 25 8.15 18.42 -7.29
N PHE A 26 7.47 17.81 -6.31
CA PHE A 26 7.20 18.44 -5.03
C PHE A 26 8.48 18.69 -4.22
N GLY A 27 9.38 17.70 -4.14
CA GLY A 27 10.67 17.85 -3.46
C GLY A 27 11.55 18.94 -4.08
N ILE A 28 11.61 19.00 -5.41
CA ILE A 28 12.35 20.05 -6.13
C ILE A 28 11.73 21.42 -5.88
N LEU A 29 10.41 21.53 -5.99
CA LEU A 29 9.72 22.81 -5.76
C LEU A 29 9.91 23.33 -4.33
N SER A 30 9.85 22.44 -3.33
CA SER A 30 10.06 22.79 -1.92
C SER A 30 11.47 23.26 -1.59
N SER A 31 12.47 22.93 -2.40
CA SER A 31 13.87 23.30 -2.20
C SER A 31 14.31 24.53 -2.99
N VAL A 32 13.55 24.92 -4.02
CA VAL A 32 13.88 26.04 -4.92
C VAL A 32 13.11 27.32 -4.56
N ILE A 33 11.97 27.21 -3.89
CA ILE A 33 11.16 28.36 -3.50
C ILE A 33 11.72 29.03 -2.23
N ASP A 34 11.98 30.35 -2.31
CA ASP A 34 12.36 31.17 -1.15
C ASP A 34 11.15 31.41 -0.23
N SER A 35 11.33 31.13 1.06
CA SER A 35 10.23 30.86 1.98
C SER A 35 9.33 32.07 2.24
N GLN A 36 9.84 33.31 2.19
CA GLN A 36 9.08 34.48 2.67
C GLN A 36 7.93 34.96 1.77
N SER A 37 7.93 34.64 0.47
CA SER A 37 6.91 35.13 -0.47
C SER A 37 5.95 34.06 -0.97
N ALA A 38 6.17 32.80 -0.58
CA ALA A 38 5.47 31.65 -1.16
C ALA A 38 5.02 30.59 -0.15
N GLU A 39 5.05 30.88 1.16
CA GLU A 39 4.55 29.95 2.20
C GLU A 39 3.13 29.46 1.88
N GLY A 40 2.25 30.36 1.44
CA GLY A 40 0.87 30.00 1.05
C GLY A 40 0.81 29.00 -0.11
N ALA A 41 1.71 29.12 -1.09
CA ALA A 41 1.77 28.21 -2.24
C ALA A 41 2.32 26.84 -1.86
N ILE A 42 3.34 26.79 -0.99
CA ILE A 42 3.92 25.54 -0.48
C ILE A 42 2.90 24.78 0.37
N VAL A 43 2.18 25.47 1.26
CA VAL A 43 1.12 24.86 2.09
C VAL A 43 -0.02 24.32 1.22
N PHE A 44 -0.49 25.10 0.24
CA PHE A 44 -1.55 24.65 -0.67
C PHE A 44 -1.13 23.40 -1.48
N MET A 45 0.08 23.40 -2.04
CA MET A 45 0.63 22.27 -2.77
C MET A 45 0.81 21.03 -1.89
N SER A 46 1.23 21.22 -0.64
CA SER A 46 1.39 20.14 0.35
C SER A 46 0.04 19.49 0.70
N ILE A 47 -1.03 20.28 0.82
CA ILE A 47 -2.39 19.78 1.06
C ILE A 47 -2.90 19.00 -0.15
N CYS A 48 -2.67 19.49 -1.37
CA CYS A 48 -3.03 18.76 -2.58
C CYS A 48 -2.29 17.42 -2.68
N PHE A 49 -0.99 17.41 -2.38
CA PHE A 49 -0.17 16.19 -2.40
C PHE A 49 -0.60 15.19 -1.32
N SER A 50 -0.90 15.66 -0.11
CA SER A 50 -1.40 14.79 0.96
C SER A 50 -2.76 14.19 0.62
N CYS A 51 -3.67 14.98 0.05
CA CYS A 51 -4.97 14.52 -0.42
C CYS A 51 -4.81 13.43 -1.50
N PHE A 52 -3.96 13.67 -2.51
CA PHE A 52 -3.66 12.66 -3.54
C PHE A 52 -3.09 11.38 -2.94
N THR A 53 -2.12 11.50 -2.02
CA THR A 53 -1.48 10.34 -1.39
C THR A 53 -2.46 9.52 -0.56
N ILE A 54 -3.36 10.18 0.17
CA ILE A 54 -4.42 9.52 0.96
C ILE A 54 -5.39 8.79 0.02
N LEU A 55 -5.89 9.45 -1.01
CA LEU A 55 -6.85 8.85 -1.95
C LEU A 55 -6.23 7.68 -2.73
N TYR A 56 -5.02 7.85 -3.24
CA TYR A 56 -4.31 6.80 -3.96
C TYR A 56 -3.90 5.65 -3.02
N GLY A 57 -3.44 5.95 -1.81
CA GLY A 57 -3.13 4.96 -0.78
C GLY A 57 -4.36 4.14 -0.38
N LEU A 58 -5.53 4.78 -0.30
CA LEU A 58 -6.79 4.09 -0.05
C LEU A 58 -7.12 3.12 -1.18
N ILE A 59 -6.99 3.54 -2.44
CA ILE A 59 -7.21 2.67 -3.61
C ILE A 59 -6.23 1.49 -3.58
N LEU A 60 -4.95 1.74 -3.31
CA LEU A 60 -3.95 0.69 -3.19
C LEU A 60 -4.28 -0.31 -2.09
N ALA A 61 -4.81 0.14 -0.96
CA ALA A 61 -5.15 -0.76 0.14
C ALA A 61 -6.20 -1.82 -0.24
N PHE A 62 -7.05 -1.55 -1.25
CA PHE A 62 -7.98 -2.53 -1.82
C PHE A 62 -7.38 -3.38 -2.93
N ILE A 63 -6.53 -2.79 -3.78
CA ILE A 63 -5.98 -3.46 -4.98
C ILE A 63 -4.78 -4.35 -4.62
N TYR A 64 -3.95 -3.90 -3.69
CA TYR A 64 -2.73 -4.57 -3.23
C TYR A 64 -2.95 -5.99 -2.66
N PRO A 65 -3.92 -6.26 -1.77
CA PRO A 65 -4.20 -7.63 -1.30
C PRO A 65 -4.57 -8.57 -2.45
N ALA A 66 -5.32 -8.09 -3.44
CA ALA A 66 -5.70 -8.88 -4.61
C ALA A 66 -4.49 -9.18 -5.51
N ALA A 67 -3.63 -8.19 -5.76
CA ALA A 67 -2.39 -8.38 -6.52
C ALA A 67 -1.45 -9.39 -5.86
N MET A 68 -1.29 -9.31 -4.54
CA MET A 68 -0.46 -10.25 -3.77
C MET A 68 -1.06 -11.67 -3.72
N GLY A 69 -2.38 -11.80 -3.62
CA GLY A 69 -3.07 -13.09 -3.70
C GLY A 69 -2.87 -13.78 -5.06
N ILE A 70 -3.00 -13.04 -6.16
CA ILE A 70 -2.74 -13.57 -7.52
C ILE A 70 -1.28 -14.01 -7.64
N LEU A 71 -0.34 -13.18 -7.19
CA LEU A 71 1.09 -13.52 -7.27
C LEU A 71 1.41 -14.79 -6.47
N ALA A 72 0.85 -14.93 -5.27
CA ALA A 72 1.05 -16.10 -4.43
C ALA A 72 0.45 -17.38 -5.03
N ALA A 73 -0.68 -17.28 -5.74
CA ALA A 73 -1.37 -18.42 -6.34
C ALA A 73 -0.85 -18.81 -7.73
N THR A 74 -0.44 -17.84 -8.54
CA THR A 74 -0.06 -18.06 -9.96
C THR A 74 1.44 -17.98 -10.23
N ASP A 75 2.23 -17.45 -9.29
CA ASP A 75 3.66 -17.13 -9.44
C ASP A 75 3.98 -16.31 -10.71
N ASP A 76 2.99 -15.62 -11.27
CA ASP A 76 3.10 -14.84 -12.50
C ASP A 76 3.00 -13.34 -12.18
N LEU A 77 4.11 -12.63 -12.41
CA LEU A 77 4.22 -11.19 -12.18
C LEU A 77 3.31 -10.40 -13.14
N GLY A 78 3.17 -10.86 -14.37
CA GLY A 78 2.27 -10.24 -15.35
C GLY A 78 0.82 -10.33 -14.88
N ALA A 79 0.40 -11.50 -14.39
CA ALA A 79 -0.94 -11.69 -13.83
C ALA A 79 -1.20 -10.79 -12.61
N ALA A 80 -0.19 -10.58 -11.75
CA ALA A 80 -0.29 -9.75 -10.55
C ALA A 80 -0.29 -8.24 -10.83
N LEU A 81 0.15 -7.81 -12.01
CA LEU A 81 0.14 -6.41 -12.46
C LEU A 81 -1.03 -6.09 -13.40
N ASN A 82 -1.81 -7.10 -13.82
CA ASN A 82 -2.93 -6.91 -14.74
C ASN A 82 -4.14 -6.28 -14.01
N PRO A 83 -4.47 -5.00 -14.28
CA PRO A 83 -5.54 -4.32 -13.55
C PRO A 83 -6.91 -4.98 -13.80
N SER A 84 -7.17 -5.48 -15.02
CA SER A 84 -8.43 -6.16 -15.37
C SER A 84 -8.69 -7.39 -14.49
N ARG A 85 -7.66 -8.18 -14.22
CA ARG A 85 -7.76 -9.39 -13.38
C ARG A 85 -7.98 -9.04 -11.92
N ILE A 86 -7.29 -8.01 -11.44
CA ILE A 86 -7.39 -7.53 -10.06
C ILE A 86 -8.77 -6.94 -9.79
N PHE A 87 -9.26 -6.04 -10.65
CA PHE A 87 -10.60 -5.48 -10.54
C PHE A 87 -11.68 -6.56 -10.66
N GLY A 88 -11.44 -7.62 -11.44
CA GLY A 88 -12.33 -8.78 -11.52
C GLY A 88 -12.46 -9.52 -10.18
N LEU A 89 -11.35 -9.75 -9.47
CA LEU A 89 -11.35 -10.39 -8.15
C LEU A 89 -12.02 -9.51 -7.09
N VAL A 90 -11.69 -8.21 -7.05
CA VAL A 90 -12.30 -7.28 -6.09
C VAL A 90 -13.81 -7.14 -6.29
N ARG A 91 -14.28 -7.18 -7.55
CA ARG A 91 -15.72 -7.14 -7.86
C ARG A 91 -16.47 -8.43 -7.51
N LYS A 92 -15.80 -9.58 -7.52
CA LYS A 92 -16.44 -10.86 -7.18
C LYS A 92 -16.80 -10.95 -5.70
N THR A 93 -15.92 -10.47 -4.82
CA THR A 93 -16.12 -10.54 -3.37
C THR A 93 -15.69 -9.26 -2.66
N PRO A 94 -16.44 -8.16 -2.83
CA PRO A 94 -16.09 -6.87 -2.21
C PRO A 94 -16.02 -6.96 -0.68
N ASN A 95 -16.86 -7.79 -0.05
CA ASN A 95 -16.92 -7.94 1.41
C ASN A 95 -15.59 -8.44 2.01
N ALA A 96 -14.93 -9.40 1.37
CA ALA A 96 -13.66 -9.95 1.85
C ALA A 96 -12.53 -8.92 1.77
N TYR A 97 -12.52 -8.09 0.72
CA TYR A 97 -11.54 -7.01 0.55
C TYR A 97 -11.82 -5.82 1.49
N ILE A 98 -13.08 -5.51 1.80
CA ILE A 98 -13.44 -4.51 2.82
C ILE A 98 -12.95 -4.95 4.21
N LEU A 99 -13.11 -6.24 4.54
CA LEU A 99 -12.64 -6.77 5.83
C LEU A 99 -11.11 -6.72 5.94
N THR A 100 -10.42 -7.06 4.85
CA THR A 100 -8.96 -6.96 4.74
C THR A 100 -8.51 -5.50 4.89
N PHE A 101 -9.22 -4.56 4.26
CA PHE A 101 -8.95 -3.14 4.38
C PHE A 101 -9.09 -2.65 5.83
N LEU A 102 -10.20 -2.95 6.50
CA LEU A 102 -10.43 -2.59 7.91
C LEU A 102 -9.35 -3.18 8.82
N ALA A 103 -8.95 -4.43 8.59
CA ALA A 103 -7.90 -5.08 9.34
C ALA A 103 -6.52 -4.44 9.10
N THR A 104 -6.20 -4.04 7.86
CA THR A 104 -4.96 -3.30 7.57
C THR A 104 -4.91 -1.92 8.24
N MET A 105 -6.05 -1.24 8.32
CA MET A 105 -6.15 0.03 9.05
C MET A 105 -5.95 -0.18 10.56
N GLY A 106 -6.58 -1.21 11.14
CA GLY A 106 -6.41 -1.58 12.55
C GLY A 106 -4.95 -1.93 12.89
N ALA A 107 -4.29 -2.74 12.07
CA ALA A 107 -2.90 -3.09 12.25
C ALA A 107 -1.93 -1.91 12.11
N GLY A 108 -2.27 -0.89 11.30
CA GLY A 108 -1.53 0.37 11.23
C GLY A 108 -1.53 1.12 12.57
N PHE A 109 -2.67 1.16 13.27
CA PHE A 109 -2.75 1.71 14.63
C PHE A 109 -1.91 0.91 15.64
N LEU A 110 -1.91 -0.42 15.53
CA LEU A 110 -1.06 -1.26 16.37
C LEU A 110 0.43 -1.04 16.09
N ALA A 111 0.83 -0.83 14.83
CA ALA A 111 2.21 -0.56 14.47
C ALA A 111 2.73 0.74 15.08
N SER A 112 1.91 1.79 15.15
CA SER A 112 2.27 3.05 15.83
C SER A 112 2.49 2.87 17.35
N MET A 113 1.83 1.90 17.99
CA MET A 113 2.07 1.57 19.40
C MET A 113 3.44 0.91 19.64
N GLY A 114 4.07 0.34 18.61
CA GLY A 114 5.43 -0.22 18.70
C GLY A 114 6.51 0.84 18.95
N VAL A 115 6.30 2.08 18.50
CA VAL A 115 7.21 3.21 18.75
C VAL A 115 7.23 3.58 20.23
N LEU A 116 6.08 3.42 20.91
CA LEU A 116 5.94 3.68 22.34
C LEU A 116 6.76 2.69 23.19
N MET A 117 7.03 1.49 22.66
CA MET A 117 7.79 0.42 23.32
C MET A 117 9.25 0.35 22.83
N CYS A 118 9.91 1.50 22.81
CA CYS A 118 11.37 1.66 22.76
C CYS A 118 12.05 0.99 21.54
N PHE A 119 11.49 1.16 20.33
CA PHE A 119 12.01 0.66 19.04
C PHE A 119 12.12 -0.87 18.87
N VAL A 120 12.45 -1.62 19.92
CA VAL A 120 12.46 -3.09 19.92
C VAL A 120 11.05 -3.62 19.69
N GLY A 121 10.04 -2.96 20.26
CA GLY A 121 8.63 -3.26 19.98
C GLY A 121 8.29 -3.18 18.49
N VAL A 122 8.87 -2.23 17.74
CA VAL A 122 8.59 -2.07 16.31
C VAL A 122 8.98 -3.31 15.50
N LEU A 123 10.11 -3.96 15.80
CA LEU A 123 10.53 -5.16 15.06
C LEU A 123 9.55 -6.32 15.26
N PHE A 124 9.10 -6.55 16.50
CA PHE A 124 8.15 -7.63 16.78
C PHE A 124 6.74 -7.30 16.29
N THR A 125 6.26 -6.07 16.50
CA THR A 125 4.93 -5.64 16.05
C THR A 125 4.84 -5.60 14.53
N SER A 126 5.91 -5.19 13.82
CA SER A 126 5.93 -5.21 12.35
C SER A 126 5.94 -6.64 11.82
N ALA A 127 6.77 -7.53 12.36
CA ALA A 127 6.77 -8.94 11.95
C ALA A 127 5.41 -9.61 12.16
N TYR A 128 4.76 -9.35 13.29
CA TYR A 128 3.40 -9.81 13.56
C TYR A 128 2.39 -9.22 12.58
N ALA A 129 2.44 -7.91 12.33
CA ALA A 129 1.56 -7.24 11.36
C ALA A 129 1.69 -7.85 9.95
N TYR A 130 2.91 -8.11 9.49
CA TYR A 130 3.13 -8.76 8.18
C TYR A 130 2.57 -10.19 8.13
N ALA A 131 2.67 -10.96 9.21
CA ALA A 131 2.07 -12.30 9.28
C ALA A 131 0.53 -12.24 9.21
N VAL A 132 -0.08 -11.29 9.93
CA VAL A 132 -1.54 -11.06 9.89
C VAL A 132 -1.97 -10.62 8.48
N TYR A 133 -1.23 -9.72 7.84
CA TYR A 133 -1.49 -9.31 6.46
C TYR A 133 -1.45 -10.49 5.50
N GLY A 134 -0.41 -11.32 5.56
CA GLY A 134 -0.29 -12.50 4.71
C GLY A 134 -1.48 -13.46 4.84
N HIS A 135 -1.96 -13.68 6.06
CA HIS A 135 -3.12 -14.54 6.30
C HIS A 135 -4.41 -13.98 5.69
N LEU A 136 -4.68 -12.68 5.90
CA LEU A 136 -5.88 -12.02 5.39
C LEU A 136 -5.87 -11.89 3.86
N TYR A 137 -4.70 -11.65 3.26
CA TYR A 137 -4.55 -11.63 1.80
C TYR A 137 -4.83 -13.01 1.19
N GLY A 138 -4.39 -14.07 1.86
CA GLY A 138 -4.70 -15.45 1.48
C GLY A 138 -6.19 -15.76 1.56
N GLN A 139 -6.85 -15.41 2.67
CA GLN A 139 -8.29 -15.65 2.85
C GLN A 139 -9.14 -14.88 1.84
N SER A 140 -8.87 -13.58 1.65
CA SER A 140 -9.62 -12.78 0.67
C SER A 140 -9.47 -13.28 -0.76
N TYR A 141 -8.28 -13.79 -1.13
CA TYR A 141 -8.08 -14.42 -2.42
C TYR A 141 -8.85 -15.74 -2.56
N LEU A 142 -8.81 -16.60 -1.55
CA LEU A 142 -9.54 -17.88 -1.56
C LEU A 142 -11.04 -17.64 -1.75
N ASP A 143 -11.63 -16.74 -0.97
CA ASP A 143 -13.04 -16.35 -1.10
C ASP A 143 -13.38 -15.76 -2.47
N ALA A 144 -12.46 -15.00 -3.08
CA ALA A 144 -12.65 -14.42 -4.42
C ALA A 144 -12.48 -15.43 -5.58
N SER A 145 -11.81 -16.55 -5.30
CA SER A 145 -11.49 -17.60 -6.26
C SER A 145 -12.41 -18.82 -6.21
N ALA A 146 -13.17 -18.97 -5.12
CA ALA A 146 -14.25 -19.94 -4.96
C ALA A 146 -15.44 -19.64 -5.87
#